data_AF-A0A497NPC4-F1
#
_entry.id   AF-A0A497NPC4-F1
#
_cell.length_a   1.000
_cell.length_b   1.000
_cell.length_c   1.000
_cell.angle_alpha   90.00
_cell.angle_beta   90.00
_cell.angle_gamma   90.00
#
_symmetry.space_group_name_H-M   'P 1'
#
loop_
_entity.id
_entity.type
_entity.pdbx_description
1 polymer ?
#
loop_
_entity_poly.entity_id
_entity_poly.type
_entity_poly.pdbx_seq_one_letter_code
_entity_poly.pdbx_strand_id
1 'polypeptide(L)' 'LKITSSLETWSVMVKCADCGKEIPEDSVVDCDMCGDPLCEECGNLGLCSNCAELWEAEIDLEDMEAERE' A
#
# COMPACT_ATOMS: atom_id res chain seq x y z
N LEU A 1 -5.71 -44.29 -3.68
CA LEU A 1 -5.29 -43.31 -2.67
C LEU A 1 -5.88 -41.97 -3.06
N LYS A 2 -7.00 -41.56 -2.45
CA LYS A 2 -7.60 -40.25 -2.69
C LYS A 2 -6.89 -39.29 -1.75
N ILE A 3 -5.87 -38.62 -2.26
CA ILE A 3 -5.26 -37.48 -1.58
C ILE A 3 -6.28 -36.35 -1.75
N THR A 4 -7.26 -36.28 -0.85
CA THR A 4 -7.95 -35.02 -0.63
C THR A 4 -6.94 -34.19 0.13
N SER A 5 -6.05 -33.50 -0.60
CA SER A 5 -5.33 -32.37 -0.03
C SER A 5 -6.43 -31.46 0.50
N SER A 6 -6.65 -31.53 1.81
CA SER A 6 -7.28 -30.45 2.54
C SER A 6 -6.46 -29.24 2.13
N LEU A 7 -7.02 -28.37 1.30
CA LEU A 7 -6.60 -26.98 1.30
C LEU A 7 -7.01 -26.48 2.68
N GLU A 8 -6.20 -26.81 3.69
CA GLU A 8 -6.10 -26.00 4.87
C GLU A 8 -5.56 -24.69 4.32
N THR A 9 -6.49 -23.82 3.94
CA THR A 9 -6.24 -22.42 3.68
C THR A 9 -5.69 -21.86 4.98
N TRP A 10 -4.37 -22.02 5.20
CA TRP A 10 -3.66 -21.28 6.22
C TRP A 10 -3.79 -19.83 5.78
N SER A 11 -4.82 -19.16 6.29
CA SER A 11 -4.97 -17.72 6.15
C SER A 11 -3.80 -17.09 6.88
N VAL A 12 -2.72 -16.85 6.16
CA VAL A 12 -1.61 -16.04 6.65
C VAL A 12 -2.17 -14.64 6.84
N MET A 13 -2.04 -14.11 8.04
CA MET A 13 -2.44 -12.75 8.37
C MET A 13 -1.19 -11.89 8.35
N VAL A 14 -1.25 -10.79 7.61
CA VAL A 14 -0.20 -9.78 7.50
C VAL A 14 -0.68 -8.53 8.23
N LYS A 15 0.24 -7.69 8.69
CA LYS A 15 -0.10 -6.43 9.34
C LYS A 15 0.06 -5.28 8.34
N CYS A 16 -0.98 -4.46 8.18
CA CYS A 16 -0.91 -3.24 7.40
C CYS A 16 0.18 -2.31 7.99
N ALA A 17 1.11 -1.87 7.15
CA ALA A 17 2.20 -0.99 7.56
C ALA A 17 1.71 0.40 8.00
N ASP A 18 0.56 0.83 7.48
CA ASP A 18 0.03 2.19 7.67
C ASP A 18 -0.89 2.29 8.90
N CYS A 19 -1.99 1.52 8.93
CA CYS A 19 -2.94 1.55 10.04
C CYS A 19 -2.71 0.47 11.10
N GLY A 20 -1.84 -0.51 10.85
CA GLY A 20 -1.53 -1.58 11.80
C GLY A 20 -2.60 -2.67 11.94
N LYS A 21 -3.68 -2.65 11.15
CA LYS A 21 -4.71 -3.71 11.14
C LYS A 21 -4.13 -5.01 10.61
N GLU A 22 -4.63 -6.14 11.12
CA GLU A 22 -4.35 -7.46 10.57
C GLU A 22 -5.24 -7.71 9.35
N ILE A 23 -4.65 -8.16 8.25
CA ILE A 23 -5.28 -8.36 6.94
C ILE A 23 -4.95 -9.77 6.44
N PRO A 24 -5.88 -10.46 5.76
CA PRO A 24 -5.57 -11.71 5.07
C PRO A 24 -4.54 -11.45 3.97
N GLU A 25 -3.55 -12.32 3.82
CA GLU A 25 -2.52 -12.23 2.78
C GLU A 25 -3.12 -12.11 1.36
N ASP A 26 -4.24 -12.80 1.10
CA ASP A 26 -4.98 -12.75 -0.18
C ASP A 26 -5.64 -11.38 -0.46
N SER A 27 -5.78 -10.54 0.56
CA SER A 27 -6.37 -9.19 0.48
C SER A 27 -5.36 -8.08 0.77
N VAL A 28 -4.07 -8.41 0.79
CA VAL A 28 -2.99 -7.42 0.91
C VAL A 28 -2.85 -6.69 -0.42
N VAL A 29 -2.72 -5.37 -0.33
CA VAL A 29 -2.33 -4.50 -1.44
C VAL A 29 -0.92 -4.01 -1.14
N ASP A 30 0.03 -4.23 -2.03
CA ASP A 30 1.39 -3.74 -1.84
C ASP A 30 1.50 -2.26 -2.27
N CYS A 31 2.26 -1.46 -1.51
CA CYS A 31 2.61 -0.11 -1.94
C CYS A 31 3.49 -0.16 -3.20
N ASP A 32 3.10 0.53 -4.28
CA ASP A 32 3.82 0.54 -5.56
C ASP A 32 5.25 1.09 -5.44
N MET A 33 5.54 1.88 -4.39
CA MET A 33 6.84 2.53 -4.19
C MET A 33 7.78 1.76 -3.27
N CYS A 34 7.30 1.33 -2.09
CA CYS A 34 8.14 0.67 -1.09
C CYS A 34 7.89 -0.84 -0.94
N GLY A 35 6.79 -1.35 -1.51
CA GLY A 35 6.38 -2.75 -1.36
C GLY A 35 5.85 -3.11 0.03
N ASP A 36 5.55 -2.12 0.87
CA ASP A 36 4.94 -2.40 2.18
C ASP A 36 3.50 -2.91 2.01
N PRO A 37 3.08 -3.90 2.83
CA PRO A 37 1.74 -4.44 2.78
C PRO A 37 0.73 -3.44 3.37
N LEU A 38 -0.32 -3.15 2.61
CA LEU A 38 -1.42 -2.26 2.98
C LEU A 38 -2.75 -3.00 2.94
N CYS A 39 -3.70 -2.53 3.73
CA CYS A 39 -5.10 -2.92 3.56
C CYS A 39 -5.70 -2.15 2.39
N GLU A 40 -6.77 -2.69 1.80
CA GLU A 40 -7.49 -2.05 0.68
C GLU A 40 -7.84 -0.57 0.96
N GLU A 41 -8.19 -0.23 2.20
CA GLU A 41 -8.48 1.15 2.62
C GLU A 41 -7.25 2.07 2.55
N CYS A 42 -6.10 1.63 3.08
CA CYS A 42 -4.86 2.43 3.10
C CYS A 42 -4.15 2.42 1.74
N GLY A 43 -4.26 1.33 0.99
CA GLY A 43 -3.67 1.15 -0.34
C GLY A 43 -4.58 1.59 -1.48
N ASN A 44 -5.70 2.27 -1.22
CA ASN A 44 -6.66 2.69 -2.25
C ASN A 44 -6.04 3.59 -3.33
N LEU A 45 -4.94 4.27 -3.01
CA LEU A 45 -4.17 5.10 -3.96
C LEU A 45 -2.95 4.38 -4.55
N GLY A 46 -2.76 3.09 -4.27
CA GLY A 46 -1.55 2.33 -4.61
C GLY A 46 -0.31 2.70 -3.78
N LEU A 47 -0.43 3.68 -2.88
CA LEU A 47 0.66 4.23 -2.09
C LEU A 47 0.31 4.22 -0.60
N CYS A 48 1.30 3.95 0.26
CA CYS A 48 1.15 4.19 1.70
C CYS A 48 1.20 5.69 1.99
N SER A 49 0.72 6.12 3.18
CA SER A 49 0.67 7.56 3.52
C SER A 49 2.04 8.23 3.40
N ASN A 50 3.10 7.54 3.82
CA ASN A 50 4.45 8.06 3.74
C ASN A 50 4.93 8.26 2.29
N CYS A 51 4.56 7.37 1.38
CA CYS A 51 4.90 7.52 -0.04
C CYS A 51 4.00 8.55 -0.73
N ALA A 52 2.73 8.68 -0.34
CA ALA A 52 1.82 9.68 -0.89
C ALA A 52 2.31 11.11 -0.62
N GLU A 53 2.76 11.41 0.61
CA GLU A 53 3.32 12.73 0.96
C GLU A 53 4.56 13.09 0.12
N LEU A 54 5.37 12.11 -0.27
CA LEU A 54 6.54 12.34 -1.12
C LEU A 54 6.16 12.72 -2.55
N TRP A 55 5.01 12.26 -3.05
CA TRP A 55 4.49 12.65 -4.36
C TRP A 55 3.92 14.07 -4.36
N GLU A 56 3.21 14.45 -3.30
CA GLU A 56 2.61 15.79 -3.21
C GLU A 56 3.68 16.89 -3.04
N ALA A 57 4.79 16.57 -2.37
CA ALA A 57 5.90 17.52 -2.16
C ALA A 57 6.66 17.92 -3.44
N GLU A 58 6.59 17.13 -4.52
CA GLU A 58 7.30 17.44 -5.78
C GLU A 58 6.55 18.46 -6.65
N ILE A 59 5.25 18.66 -6.43
CA ILE A 59 4.40 19.54 -7.28
C ILE A 59 4.48 21.01 -6.83
N ASP A 60 4.74 21.30 -5.56
CA ASP A 60 4.73 22.67 -5.00
C ASP A 60 6.01 23.48 -5.30
N LEU A 61 7.02 22.89 -5.95
CA LEU A 61 8.30 23.57 -6.25
C LEU A 61 8.39 24.15 -7.67
N GLU A 62 7.46 23.85 -8.57
CA GLU A 62 7.56 24.26 -9.99
C GLU A 62 6.73 25.51 -10.37
N ASP A 63 5.94 26.09 -9.46
CA ASP A 63 5.01 27.20 -9.75
C ASP A 63 5.43 28.60 -9.21
N MET A 64 6.68 28.79 -8.77
CA MET A 64 7.17 30.08 -8.21
C MET A 64 8.24 30.80 -9.06
N GLU A 65 8.32 30.54 -10.38
CA GLU A 65 9.20 31.29 -11.30
C GLU A 65 8.44 32.16 -12.32
N ALA A 66 7.25 32.68 -11.99
CA ALA A 66 6.41 33.43 -12.93
C ALA A 66 6.05 34.87 -12.54
N GLU A 67 6.85 35.59 -11.74
CA GLU A 67 6.68 37.05 -11.56
C GLU A 67 8.00 37.82 -11.67
N ARG A 68 8.49 37.97 -12.92
CA ARG A 68 9.39 39.06 -13.31
C ARG A 68 8.77 39.76 -14.52
N GLU A 69 8.04 40.85 -14.26
CA GLU A 69 7.76 41.92 -15.23
C GLU A 69 8.33 43.25 -14.71
#